data_AF-A0A8K1Y969-F1
#
_entry.id   AF-A0A8K1Y969-F1
#
_cell.length_a   1.000
_cell.length_b   1.000
_cell.length_c   1.000
_cell.angle_alpha   90.00
_cell.angle_beta   90.00
_cell.angle_gamma   90.00
#
_symmetry.space_group_name_H-M   'P 1'
#
loop_
_entity.id
_entity.type
_entity.pdbx_description
1 polymer ?
#
loop_
_entity_poly.entity_id
_entity_poly.type
_entity_poly.pdbx_seq_one_letter_code
_entity_poly.pdbx_strand_id
1 'polypeptide(L)' 'MSARERIIEITGESPFRLPSGIFEVQISICDYPPSQEDIKRRNFPVIWKDNFHLRVKDAKFTQTLGSPKNPYS' A
#
# COMPACT_ATOMS: atom_id res chain seq x y z
N MET A 1 -0.26 -28.72 -3.36
CA MET A 1 -0.76 -27.66 -4.26
C MET A 1 0.08 -26.42 -3.98
N SER A 2 0.81 -25.91 -4.98
CA SER A 2 1.62 -24.70 -4.79
C SER A 2 0.67 -23.52 -4.67
N ALA A 3 0.46 -23.03 -3.44
CA ALA A 3 -0.19 -21.75 -3.23
C ALA A 3 0.73 -20.72 -3.87
N ARG A 4 0.41 -20.27 -5.10
CA ARG A 4 1.04 -19.07 -5.65
C ARG A 4 0.85 -18.01 -4.59
N GLU A 5 1.95 -17.51 -4.04
CA GLU A 5 1.91 -16.40 -3.09
C GLU A 5 1.12 -15.30 -3.78
N ARG A 6 -0.04 -14.95 -3.22
CA ARG A 6 -0.86 -13.87 -3.74
C ARG A 6 -0.19 -12.58 -3.31
N ILE A 7 0.82 -12.21 -4.08
CA ILE A 7 1.55 -10.96 -3.94
C ILE A 7 1.27 -10.10 -5.17
N ILE A 8 1.27 -8.80 -4.95
CA ILE A 8 1.09 -7.79 -5.99
C ILE A 8 2.26 -6.82 -5.85
N GLU A 9 2.92 -6.46 -6.93
CA GLU A 9 3.86 -5.34 -6.90
C GLU A 9 3.14 -4.07 -7.32
N ILE A 10 3.26 -3.02 -6.50
CA ILE A 10 2.77 -1.70 -6.84
C ILE A 10 3.94 -0.74 -7.02
N THR A 11 3.77 0.20 -7.93
CA THR A 11 4.69 1.33 -8.11
C THR A 11 3.90 2.64 -8.12
N GLY A 12 4.53 3.73 -7.72
CA GLY A 12 3.86 5.02 -7.70
C GLY A 12 4.78 6.17 -7.36
N GLU A 13 4.24 7.38 -7.48
CA GLU A 13 4.88 8.61 -7.01
C GLU A 13 4.69 8.76 -5.50
N SER A 14 5.75 9.17 -4.82
CA SER A 14 5.76 9.42 -3.40
C SER A 14 4.96 10.69 -3.07
N PRO A 15 4.02 10.65 -2.11
CA PRO A 15 3.35 11.85 -1.63
C PRO A 15 4.22 12.67 -0.65
N PHE A 16 5.41 12.18 -0.29
CA PHE A 16 6.30 12.84 0.66
C PHE A 16 7.11 13.95 0.00
N ARG A 17 7.36 15.02 0.75
CA ARG A 17 8.15 16.18 0.30
C ARG A 17 9.62 15.82 0.01
N LEU A 18 10.16 14.82 0.69
CA LEU A 18 11.54 14.38 0.48
C LEU A 18 11.58 13.41 -0.70
N PRO A 19 12.52 13.60 -1.66
CA PRO A 19 12.59 12.78 -2.85
C PRO A 19 13.10 11.36 -2.57
N SER A 20 13.77 11.12 -1.44
CA SER A 20 14.30 9.80 -1.08
C SER A 20 14.28 9.60 0.44
N GLY A 21 14.03 8.37 0.89
CA GLY A 21 13.96 8.04 2.32
C GLY A 21 13.25 6.71 2.60
N ILE A 22 13.12 6.39 3.89
CA ILE A 22 12.26 5.29 4.38
C ILE A 22 11.15 5.93 5.22
N PHE A 23 9.90 5.57 4.93
CA PHE A 23 8.72 6.14 5.57
C PHE A 23 7.84 5.03 6.14
N GLU A 24 7.31 5.23 7.34
CA GLU A 24 6.26 4.37 7.87
C GLU A 24 4.93 4.73 7.21
N VAL A 25 4.33 3.75 6.53
CA VAL A 25 3.06 3.93 5.82
C VAL A 25 2.12 2.79 6.11
N GLN A 26 0.83 3.06 5.96
CA GLN A 26 -0.18 2.04 5.82
C GLN A 26 -0.69 2.07 4.38
N ILE A 27 -0.71 0.90 3.73
CA ILE A 27 -1.28 0.75 2.39
C ILE A 27 -2.57 -0.04 2.55
N SER A 28 -3.65 0.47 1.95
CA SER A 28 -4.98 -0.16 1.98
C SER A 28 -5.48 -0.36 0.55
N ILE A 29 -6.07 -1.53 0.29
CA ILE A 29 -6.82 -1.81 -0.93
C ILE A 29 -8.31 -1.70 -0.59
N CYS A 30 -9.04 -1.01 -1.46
CA CYS A 30 -10.48 -0.79 -1.36
C CYS A 30 -11.13 -1.35 -2.64
N ASP A 31 -12.38 -1.78 -2.53
CA ASP A 31 -13.21 -2.27 -3.64
C ASP A 31 -13.65 -1.15 -4.59
N TYR A 32 -13.89 0.05 -4.06
CA TYR A 32 -14.14 1.26 -4.81
C TYR A 32 -13.20 2.41 -4.40
N PRO A 33 -12.88 3.35 -5.30
CA PRO A 33 -12.10 4.53 -4.96
C PRO A 33 -12.82 5.37 -3.88
N PRO A 34 -12.24 5.57 -2.69
CA PRO A 34 -12.85 6.40 -1.66
C PRO A 34 -12.84 7.87 -2.06
N SER A 35 -13.79 8.65 -1.53
CA SER A 35 -13.77 10.11 -1.72
C SER A 35 -12.60 10.74 -0.94
N GLN A 36 -12.22 11.97 -1.31
CA GLN A 36 -11.18 12.70 -0.58
C GLN A 36 -11.53 12.96 0.89
N GLU A 37 -12.82 13.12 1.21
CA GLU A 37 -13.27 13.27 2.60
C GLU A 37 -13.14 11.96 3.37
N ASP A 38 -13.48 10.84 2.75
CA ASP A 38 -13.33 9.51 3.35
C ASP A 38 -11.86 9.19 3.64
N ILE A 39 -10.96 9.52 2.71
CA ILE A 39 -9.51 9.36 2.89
C ILE A 39 -9.03 10.16 4.11
N LYS A 40 -9.43 11.43 4.22
CA LYS A 40 -9.05 12.29 5.36
C LYS A 40 -9.58 11.76 6.69
N ARG A 41 -10.81 11.25 6.70
CA ARG A 41 -11.45 10.68 7.89
C ARG A 41 -11.01 9.24 8.17
N ARG A 42 -10.27 8.61 7.26
CA ARG A 42 -9.93 7.17 7.28
C ARG A 42 -11.18 6.30 7.40
N ASN A 43 -12.28 6.73 6.79
CA ASN A 43 -13.59 6.09 6.88
C ASN A 43 -14.03 5.60 5.50
N PHE A 44 -13.45 4.48 5.07
CA PHE A 44 -13.77 3.83 3.81
C PHE A 44 -13.64 2.31 3.97
N PRO A 45 -14.38 1.51 3.19
CA PRO A 45 -14.23 0.06 3.20
C PRO A 45 -12.84 -0.34 2.74
N VAL A 46 -12.21 -1.18 3.55
CA VAL A 46 -10.88 -1.73 3.28
C VAL A 46 -11.02 -3.23 3.14
N ILE A 47 -10.69 -3.75 1.96
CA ILE A 47 -10.64 -5.20 1.72
C ILE A 47 -9.32 -5.80 2.20
N TRP A 48 -8.26 -5.01 2.22
CA TRP A 48 -6.96 -5.42 2.73
C TRP A 48 -6.15 -4.21 3.17
N LYS A 49 -5.35 -4.34 4.24
CA LYS A 49 -4.35 -3.33 4.61
C LYS A 49 -3.15 -3.96 5.30
N ASP A 50 -2.03 -3.28 5.23
CA ASP A 50 -0.84 -3.60 6.02
C ASP A 50 0.05 -2.37 6.22
N ASN A 51 0.98 -2.46 7.16
CA ASN A 51 1.95 -1.42 7.48
C ASN A 51 3.31 -1.76 6.86
N PHE A 52 4.00 -0.75 6.34
CA PHE A 52 5.28 -0.91 5.63
C PHE A 52 6.29 0.16 6.02
N HIS A 53 7.56 -0.22 5.94
CA HIS A 53 8.67 0.72 5.85
C HIS A 53 8.94 0.98 4.36
N LEU A 54 8.17 1.91 3.78
CA LEU A 54 8.22 2.20 2.36
C LEU A 54 9.51 2.92 1.99
N ARG A 55 10.30 2.31 1.11
CA ARG A 55 11.48 2.93 0.52
C ARG A 55 11.06 3.79 -0.67
N VAL A 56 11.36 5.07 -0.58
CA VAL A 56 11.22 6.02 -1.69
C VAL A 56 12.61 6.37 -2.22
N LYS A 57 12.73 6.39 -3.54
CA LYS A 57 13.93 6.83 -4.25
C LYS A 57 13.50 7.66 -5.46
N ASP A 58 14.07 8.86 -5.59
CA ASP A 58 13.82 9.77 -6.72
C ASP A 58 12.31 10.04 -6.93
N ALA A 59 11.63 10.34 -5.82
CA ALA A 59 10.19 10.58 -5.70
C ALA A 59 9.29 9.41 -6.13
N LYS A 60 9.84 8.20 -6.27
CA LYS A 60 9.10 6.99 -6.65
C LYS A 60 9.26 5.89 -5.61
N PHE A 61 8.30 4.98 -5.57
CA PHE A 61 8.38 3.78 -4.75
C PHE A 61 7.96 2.54 -5.55
N THR A 62 8.46 1.39 -5.08
CA THR A 62 7.99 0.06 -5.45
C THR A 62 7.74 -0.70 -4.16
N GLN A 63 6.59 -1.37 -4.05
CA GLN A 63 6.24 -2.15 -2.86
C GLN A 63 5.54 -3.45 -3.25
N THR A 64 6.03 -4.56 -2.71
CA THR A 64 5.31 -5.83 -2.75
C THR A 64 4.29 -5.86 -1.64
N LEU A 65 3.05 -6.02 -2.06
CA LEU A 65 1.84 -6.15 -1.30
C LEU A 65 1.55 -7.65 -1.14
N GLY A 66 1.19 -8.06 0.08
CA GLY A 66 0.77 -9.42 0.41
C GLY A 66 1.89 -10.24 1.08
N SER A 67 1.50 -11.15 1.96
CA SER A 67 2.42 -12.09 2.59
C SER A 67 1.70 -13.38 2.98
N PRO A 68 2.42 -14.46 3.33
CA PRO A 68 1.78 -15.65 3.89
C PRO A 68 0.99 -15.37 5.18
N LYS A 69 1.33 -14.30 5.93
CA LYS A 69 0.63 -13.89 7.16
C LYS A 69 -0.58 -13.00 6.87
N ASN A 70 -0.61 -12.33 5.72
CA ASN A 70 -1.67 -11.42 5.32
C ASN A 70 -1.89 -11.53 3.79
N PRO A 71 -2.39 -12.68 3.31
CA PRO A 71 -2.65 -12.89 1.90
C PRO A 71 -3.90 -12.11 1.47
N TYR A 72 -3.99 -11.77 0.18
CA TYR A 72 -5.25 -11.28 -0.40
C TYR A 72 -6.27 -12.43 -0.48
N SER A 73 -7.46 -12.23 0.10
CA SER A 73 -8.57 -13.20 0.05
C SER A 73 -9.28 -13.20 -1.30
#